data_AF-A0A529JR42-F1
#
_entry.id   AF-A0A529JR42-F1
#
_cell.length_a   1.000
_cell.length_b   1.000
_cell.length_c   1.000
_cell.angle_alpha   90.00
_cell.angle_beta   90.00
_cell.angle_gamma   90.00
#
_symmetry.space_group_name_H-M   'P 1'
#
loop_
_entity.id
_entity.type
_entity.pdbx_description
1 polymer ?
#
loop_
_entity_poly.entity_id
_entity_poly.type
_entity_poly.pdbx_seq_one_letter_code
_entity_poly.pdbx_strand_id
1 'polypeptide(L)'
;QMAWLRANGFHAIRSEQLEWFIANRQPFVGRPVLITFDDGFQNFADHAWPILRANDLTAEVFLVTDLVGESALWDADSGPPTQLMDAGT
;
A
#
# COMPACT_ATOMS: atom_id res chain seq x y z
N GLN A 1 6.59 9.36 8.07
CA GLN A 1 5.13 9.17 8.26
C GLN A 1 4.81 7.89 9.03
N MET A 2 5.29 6.72 8.59
CA MET A 2 4.98 5.42 9.22
C MET A 2 5.35 5.34 10.71
N ALA A 3 6.55 5.79 11.09
CA ALA A 3 6.96 5.87 12.49
C ALA A 3 6.04 6.78 13.33
N TRP A 4 5.52 7.86 12.73
CA TRP A 4 4.59 8.75 13.42
C TRP A 4 3.24 8.06 13.65
N LEU A 5 2.69 7.36 12.64
CA LEU A 5 1.47 6.57 12.80
C LEU A 5 1.62 5.58 13.96
N ARG A 6 2.70 4.80 13.94
CA ARG A 6 2.94 3.79 14.98
C ARG A 6 3.10 4.43 16.36
N ALA A 7 3.91 5.48 16.49
CA ALA A 7 4.13 6.19 17.75
C ALA A 7 2.85 6.86 18.30
N ASN A 8 1.85 7.12 17.45
CA ASN A 8 0.58 7.73 17.84
C ASN A 8 -0.55 6.70 18.01
N GLY A 9 -0.23 5.41 18.09
CA GLY A 9 -1.19 4.35 18.40
C GLY A 9 -2.07 3.93 17.23
N PHE A 10 -1.70 4.29 15.99
CA PHE A 10 -2.35 3.73 14.81
C PHE A 10 -1.87 2.30 14.56
N HIS A 11 -2.77 1.47 14.04
CA HIS A 11 -2.46 0.11 13.59
C HIS A 11 -3.08 -0.13 12.22
N ALA A 12 -2.35 -0.84 11.36
CA ALA A 12 -2.84 -1.15 10.03
C ALA A 12 -3.94 -2.21 10.09
N ILE A 13 -5.01 -2.00 9.32
CA ILE A 13 -6.05 -2.99 9.04
C ILE A 13 -6.05 -3.34 7.55
N ARG A 14 -6.63 -4.49 7.20
CA ARG A 14 -6.87 -4.90 5.81
C ARG A 14 -8.30 -4.57 5.38
N SER A 15 -8.55 -4.52 4.08
CA SER A 15 -9.87 -4.28 3.50
C SER A 15 -10.92 -5.30 3.99
N GLU A 16 -10.55 -6.57 4.23
CA GLU A 16 -11.47 -7.57 4.75
C GLU A 16 -11.91 -7.25 6.18
N GLN A 17 -11.02 -6.69 7.00
CA GLN A 17 -11.36 -6.26 8.35
C GLN A 17 -12.27 -5.01 8.30
N LEU A 18 -11.96 -4.06 7.42
CA LEU A 18 -12.77 -2.88 7.18
C LEU A 18 -14.21 -3.27 6.77
N GLU A 19 -14.33 -4.15 5.78
CA GLU A 19 -15.60 -4.70 5.30
C GLU A 19 -16.36 -5.38 6.43
N TRP A 20 -15.71 -6.24 7.22
CA TRP A 20 -16.34 -6.90 8.35
C TRP A 20 -16.92 -5.92 9.38
N PHE A 21 -16.17 -4.88 9.78
CA PHE A 21 -16.65 -3.89 10.75
C PHE A 21 -17.90 -3.16 10.24
N ILE A 22 -17.88 -2.75 8.97
CA ILE A 22 -19.00 -2.06 8.32
C ILE A 22 -20.21 -2.99 8.22
N ALA A 23 -20.04 -4.19 7.68
CA ALA A 23 -21.11 -5.16 7.44
C ALA A 23 -21.80 -5.59 8.74
N ASN A 24 -21.03 -5.75 9.82
CA ASN A 24 -21.54 -6.17 11.13
C ASN A 24 -21.95 -5.02 12.04
N ARG A 25 -21.85 -3.75 11.56
CA ARG A 25 -22.09 -2.53 12.35
C ARG A 25 -21.33 -2.52 13.68
N GLN A 26 -20.12 -3.05 13.67
CA GLN A 26 -19.25 -3.09 14.84
C GLN A 26 -18.37 -1.83 14.86
N PRO A 27 -18.16 -1.21 16.04
CA PRO A 27 -17.27 -0.07 16.14
C PRO A 27 -15.83 -0.52 15.90
N PHE A 28 -15.05 0.37 15.28
CA PHE A 28 -13.61 0.19 15.20
C PHE A 28 -12.98 0.30 16.60
N VAL A 29 -12.04 -0.59 16.90
CA VAL A 29 -11.27 -0.54 18.15
C VAL A 29 -10.00 0.27 17.92
N GLY A 30 -9.69 1.22 18.80
CA GLY A 30 -8.46 2.02 18.71
C GLY A 30 -8.43 2.97 17.50
N ARG A 31 -7.27 3.08 16.85
CA ARG A 31 -7.03 3.99 15.71
C ARG A 31 -6.62 3.18 14.46
N PRO A 32 -7.54 2.45 13.81
CA PRO A 32 -7.19 1.71 12.61
C PRO A 32 -6.82 2.68 11.46
N VAL A 33 -5.94 2.23 10.58
CA VAL A 33 -5.63 2.88 9.31
C VAL A 33 -5.56 1.82 8.21
N LEU A 34 -6.22 2.06 7.08
CA LEU A 34 -5.98 1.30 5.85
C LEU A 34 -4.96 2.10 5.03
N ILE A 35 -3.83 1.47 4.69
CA ILE A 35 -2.76 2.10 3.92
C ILE A 35 -2.77 1.46 2.54
N THR A 36 -2.82 2.29 1.50
CA THR A 36 -2.85 1.85 0.12
C THR A 36 -1.71 2.48 -0.67
N PHE A 37 -1.22 1.75 -1.66
CA PHE A 37 -0.32 2.24 -2.70
C PHE A 37 -0.95 1.91 -4.05
N ASP A 38 -0.95 2.88 -4.95
CA ASP A 38 -1.51 2.71 -6.28
C ASP A 38 -0.39 2.46 -7.31
N ASP A 39 -0.80 2.15 -8.52
CA ASP A 39 0.01 2.00 -9.74
C ASP A 39 0.97 0.80 -9.78
N GLY A 40 1.43 0.31 -8.63
CA GLY A 40 2.30 -0.87 -8.56
C GLY A 40 3.76 -0.60 -8.93
N PHE A 41 4.29 0.58 -8.58
CA PHE A 41 5.70 0.91 -8.80
C PHE A 41 6.67 -0.02 -8.05
N GLN A 42 7.79 -0.37 -8.68
CA GLN A 42 8.84 -1.21 -8.07
C GLN A 42 9.43 -0.58 -6.79
N ASN A 43 9.43 0.76 -6.69
CA ASN A 43 9.90 1.46 -5.51
C ASN A 43 9.08 1.13 -4.24
N PHE A 44 7.85 0.62 -4.38
CA PHE A 44 7.07 0.14 -3.24
C PHE A 44 7.82 -1.02 -2.58
N ALA A 45 8.22 -2.02 -3.36
CA ALA A 45 8.93 -3.18 -2.83
C ALA A 45 10.33 -2.84 -2.34
N ASP A 46 11.05 -2.00 -3.09
CA ASP A 46 12.43 -1.63 -2.77
C ASP A 46 12.54 -0.73 -1.53
N HIS A 47 11.53 0.10 -1.26
CA HIS A 47 11.61 1.16 -0.25
C HIS A 47 10.43 1.20 0.71
N ALA A 48 9.20 1.25 0.20
CA ALA A 48 8.02 1.45 1.05
C ALA A 48 7.74 0.23 1.94
N TRP A 49 7.83 -0.98 1.38
CA TRP A 49 7.52 -2.23 2.08
C TRP A 49 8.47 -2.51 3.26
N PRO A 50 9.81 -2.40 3.13
CA PRO A 50 10.71 -2.50 4.27
C PRO A 50 10.38 -1.51 5.39
N ILE A 51 9.99 -0.27 5.05
CA ILE A 51 9.63 0.76 6.03
C ILE A 51 8.32 0.41 6.75
N LEU A 52 7.29 -0.05 6.02
CA LEU A 52 6.02 -0.50 6.61
C LEU A 52 6.26 -1.63 7.60
N ARG A 53 7.01 -2.67 7.19
CA ARG A 53 7.37 -3.81 8.05
C ARG A 53 8.12 -3.39 9.30
N ALA A 54 9.10 -2.49 9.17
CA ALA A 54 9.87 -1.98 10.30
C ALA A 54 9.01 -1.21 11.33
N ASN A 55 7.81 -0.76 10.92
CA ASN A 55 6.89 -0.02 11.79
C ASN A 55 5.65 -0.84 12.20
N ASP A 56 5.64 -2.16 11.95
CA ASP A 56 4.50 -3.05 12.25
C ASP A 56 3.20 -2.55 11.58
N LEU A 57 3.32 -2.17 10.30
CA LEU A 57 2.23 -1.74 9.45
C LEU A 57 2.18 -2.63 8.20
N THR A 58 0.98 -2.79 7.64
CA THR A 58 0.72 -3.44 6.35
C THR A 58 0.11 -2.43 5.39
N ALA A 59 0.13 -2.74 4.10
CA ALA A 59 -0.57 -1.99 3.07
C ALA A 59 -1.19 -2.94 2.04
N GLU A 60 -2.11 -2.40 1.24
CA GLU A 60 -2.60 -3.01 0.01
C GLU A 60 -2.01 -2.27 -1.19
N VAL A 61 -1.70 -2.98 -2.27
CA VAL A 61 -1.19 -2.38 -3.51
C VAL A 61 -2.14 -2.66 -4.66
N PHE A 62 -2.59 -1.61 -5.33
CA PHE A 62 -3.45 -1.70 -6.50
C PHE A 62 -2.60 -1.66 -7.77
N LEU A 63 -2.54 -2.79 -8.46
CA LEU A 63 -1.71 -2.97 -9.65
C LEU A 63 -2.46 -2.58 -10.93
N VAL A 64 -1.74 -1.95 -11.86
CA VAL A 64 -2.18 -1.87 -13.26
C VAL A 64 -1.88 -3.22 -13.93
N THR A 65 -2.87 -4.12 -13.92
CA THR A 65 -2.67 -5.54 -14.25
C THR A 65 -2.10 -5.78 -15.65
N ASP A 66 -2.44 -4.93 -16.62
CA ASP A 66 -1.97 -5.05 -18.01
C ASP A 66 -0.48 -4.69 -18.16
N LEU A 67 0.14 -4.07 -17.15
CA LEU A 67 1.51 -3.55 -17.18
C LEU A 67 2.40 -4.14 -16.07
N VAL A 68 2.00 -5.26 -15.45
CA VAL A 68 2.84 -5.96 -14.46
C VAL A 68 4.17 -6.38 -15.11
N GLY A 69 5.28 -5.99 -14.49
CA GLY A 69 6.65 -6.19 -14.96
C GLY A 69 7.11 -5.24 -16.07
N GLU A 70 6.23 -4.35 -16.52
CA GLU A 70 6.54 -3.36 -17.56
C GLU A 70 6.91 -2.01 -16.92
N SER A 71 6.63 -0.91 -17.62
CA SER A 71 6.84 0.44 -17.12
C SER A 71 5.55 1.26 -17.15
N ALA A 72 5.49 2.28 -16.31
CA ALA A 72 4.41 3.24 -16.19
C ALA A 72 4.31 4.12 -17.45
N LEU A 73 3.68 3.61 -18.51
CA LEU A 73 3.62 4.28 -19.82
C LEU A 73 2.94 5.66 -19.76
N TRP A 74 2.13 5.92 -18.74
CA TRP A 74 1.51 7.23 -18.51
C TRP A 74 2.50 8.32 -18.08
N ASP A 75 3.70 7.95 -17.62
CA ASP A 75 4.76 8.91 -17.27
C ASP A 75 5.49 9.47 -18.50
N ALA A 76 5.29 8.89 -19.69
CA ALA A 76 6.10 9.17 -20.88
C ALA A 76 6.11 10.66 -21.29
N ASP A 77 5.02 11.39 -21.01
CA ASP A 77 4.93 12.83 -21.29
C ASP A 77 5.64 13.71 -20.25
N SER A 78 5.99 13.15 -19.09
CA SER A 78 6.61 13.85 -17.95
C SER A 78 8.06 13.44 -17.71
N GLY A 79 8.50 12.30 -18.25
CA GLY A 79 9.85 11.76 -18.03
C GLY A 79 9.99 10.31 -18.52
N PRO A 80 11.13 9.66 -18.25
CA PRO A 80 11.26 8.24 -18.53
C PRO A 80 10.26 7.43 -17.68
N PRO A 81 9.52 6.47 -18.29
CA PRO A 81 8.58 5.62 -17.57
C PRO A 81 9.19 4.92 -16.35
N THR A 82 8.52 5.01 -15.21
CA THR A 82 8.93 4.35 -13.97
C THR A 82 8.71 2.84 -14.04
N GLN A 83 9.63 2.04 -13.49
CA GLN A 83 9.50 0.57 -13.43
C GLN A 83 8.31 0.14 -12.54
N LEU A 84 7.50 -0.79 -13.04
CA LEU A 84 6.43 -1.44 -12.28
C LEU A 84 6.90 -2.80 -11.73
N MET A 85 6.28 -3.24 -10.64
CA MET A 85 6.55 -4.54 -10.02
C MET A 85 6.23 -5.70 -10.96
N ASP A 86 6.99 -6.79 -10.85
CA ASP A 86 6.74 -8.05 -11.53
C ASP A 86 6.30 -9.15 -10.54
N ALA A 87 6.15 -10.38 -11.03
CA ALA A 87 5.71 -11.51 -10.20
C ALA A 87 6.78 -12.03 -9.22
N GLY A 88 8.04 -11.63 -9.38
CA GLY A 88 9.18 -11.97 -8.54
C GLY A 88 9.52 -10.92 -7.48
N THR A 89 8.83 -9.78 -7.49
CA THR A 89 8.95 -8.71 -6.50
C THR A 89 8.52 -9.13 -5.08
#